data_AF-A0A0S2JYS7-F1
#
_entry.id   AF-A0A0S2JYS7-F1
#
_cell.length_a   1.000
_cell.length_b   1.000
_cell.length_c   1.000
_cell.angle_alpha   90.00
_cell.angle_beta   90.00
_cell.angle_gamma   90.00
#
_symmetry.space_group_name_H-M   'P 1'
#
loop_
_entity.id
_entity.type
_entity.pdbx_description
1 polymer ?
#
loop_
_entity_poly.entity_id
_entity_poly.type
_entity_poly.pdbx_seq_one_letter_code
_entity_poly.pdbx_strand_id
1 'polypeptide(L)' 'MKIKAILLGAVSAITLATSMQASAWFENESYFVECYDDATNKPLFFQMVYSRTQVNSLISRCSSLGGSAFVERVR' A
#
# COMPACT_ATOMS: atom_id res chain seq x y z
N MET A 1 -27.34 -15.33 29.67
CA MET A 1 -27.51 -14.33 28.58
C MET A 1 -27.05 -12.99 29.14
N LYS A 2 -26.14 -12.18 28.58
CA LYS A 2 -25.59 -12.02 27.23
C LYS A 2 -24.12 -11.61 27.34
N ILE A 3 -23.29 -12.19 26.48
CA ILE A 3 -21.90 -11.80 26.23
C ILE A 3 -21.92 -10.38 25.62
N LYS A 4 -21.17 -9.44 26.19
CA LYS A 4 -20.76 -8.23 25.45
C LYS A 4 -19.24 -8.20 25.41
N ALA A 5 -18.77 -8.56 24.22
CA ALA A 5 -17.39 -8.56 23.79
C ALA A 5 -16.73 -7.19 24.04
N ILE A 6 -15.68 -7.17 24.85
CA ILE A 6 -14.62 -6.17 24.75
C ILE A 6 -13.59 -6.78 23.82
N LEU A 7 -13.93 -6.80 22.54
CA LEU A 7 -13.04 -7.21 21.47
C LEU A 7 -12.34 -5.94 20.94
N LEU A 8 -11.03 -6.07 20.75
CA LEU A 8 -10.21 -5.29 19.80
C LEU A 8 -9.63 -3.97 20.33
N GLY A 9 -8.95 -4.03 21.47
CA GLY A 9 -7.98 -3.03 21.88
C GLY A 9 -6.53 -3.44 21.55
N ALA A 10 -6.29 -4.02 20.36
CA ALA A 10 -4.95 -4.33 19.89
C ALA A 10 -4.73 -3.60 18.57
N VAL A 11 -4.46 -2.30 18.64
CA VAL A 11 -3.87 -1.59 17.51
C VAL A 11 -2.45 -2.10 17.42
N SER A 12 -2.26 -3.15 16.62
CA SER A 12 -0.93 -3.57 16.18
C SER A 12 -0.31 -2.36 15.48
N ALA A 13 0.65 -1.72 16.13
CA ALA A 13 1.56 -0.80 15.48
C ALA A 13 2.31 -1.63 14.44
N ILE A 14 1.80 -1.65 13.21
CA ILE A 14 2.51 -2.19 12.07
C ILE A 14 3.64 -1.21 11.84
N THR A 15 4.77 -1.45 12.49
CA THR A 15 6.04 -0.87 12.10
C THR A 15 6.29 -1.35 10.67
N LEU A 16 5.88 -0.55 9.70
CA LEU A 16 6.26 -0.71 8.30
C LEU A 16 7.76 -0.44 8.23
N ALA A 17 8.55 -1.43 8.63
CA ALA A 17 9.91 -1.58 8.17
C ALA A 17 9.79 -1.85 6.67
N THR A 18 9.63 -0.79 5.89
CA THR A 18 9.91 -0.84 4.46
C THR A 18 11.40 -1.06 4.35
N SER A 19 11.82 -2.32 4.47
CA SER A 19 13.10 -2.77 3.98
C SER A 19 13.09 -2.45 2.49
N MET A 20 13.57 -1.26 2.14
CA MET A 20 13.93 -0.91 0.78
C MET A 20 15.03 -1.89 0.39
N GLN A 21 14.61 -3.05 -0.13
CA GLN A 21 15.51 -3.95 -0.80
C GLN A 21 16.00 -3.14 -2.00
N ALA A 22 17.20 -2.58 -1.86
CA ALA A 22 17.97 -2.03 -2.94
C ALA A 22 18.31 -3.19 -3.88
N SER A 23 17.33 -3.65 -4.68
CA SER A 23 17.57 -4.45 -5.86
C SER A 23 18.11 -3.50 -6.92
N ALA A 24 19.37 -3.08 -6.74
CA ALA A 24 20.23 -2.98 -7.89
C ALA A 24 20.17 -4.34 -8.61
N TRP A 25 20.28 -4.34 -9.93
CA TRP A 25 20.24 -5.52 -10.83
C TRP A 25 18.85 -5.80 -11.44
N PHE A 26 18.56 -4.99 -12.48
CA PHE A 26 17.72 -5.30 -13.63
C PHE A 26 16.19 -5.37 -13.46
N GLU A 27 15.54 -4.20 -13.31
CA GLU A 27 14.28 -3.95 -14.02
C GLU A 27 14.32 -2.52 -14.59
N ASN A 28 14.21 -2.41 -15.92
CA ASN A 28 14.22 -1.11 -16.65
C ASN A 28 12.89 -0.38 -16.48
N GLU A 29 11.95 -0.95 -15.72
CA GLU A 29 10.64 -0.38 -15.48
C GLU A 29 10.56 0.16 -14.05
N SER A 30 10.24 1.44 -13.92
CA SER A 30 9.94 2.04 -12.62
C SER A 30 8.56 2.69 -12.66
N TYR A 31 7.84 2.58 -11.55
CA TYR A 31 6.47 3.05 -11.41
C TYR A 31 6.33 3.87 -10.14
N PHE A 32 5.62 4.99 -10.23
CA PHE A 32 5.05 5.65 -9.08
C PHE A 32 3.64 5.11 -8.84
N VAL A 33 3.36 4.74 -7.60
CA VAL A 33 2.03 4.32 -7.17
C VAL A 33 1.56 5.23 -6.05
N GLU A 34 0.51 5.99 -6.32
CA GLU A 34 -0.20 6.83 -5.37
C GLU A 34 -1.52 6.18 -4.99
N CYS A 35 -1.88 6.21 -3.72
CA CYS A 35 -3.16 5.70 -3.23
C CYS A 35 -3.90 6.80 -2.48
N TYR A 36 -5.16 7.00 -2.84
CA TYR A 36 -6.05 7.97 -2.19
C TYR A 36 -7.27 7.26 -1.61
N ASP A 37 -7.70 7.69 -0.42
CA ASP A 37 -8.93 7.22 0.22
C ASP A 37 -10.15 7.65 -0.59
N ASP A 38 -11.03 6.72 -0.95
CA ASP A 38 -12.17 7.00 -1.85
C ASP A 38 -13.21 7.94 -1.22
N ALA A 39 -13.34 7.92 0.11
CA ALA A 39 -14.34 8.69 0.82
C ALA A 39 -13.91 10.15 1.05
N THR A 40 -12.63 10.36 1.30
CA THR A 40 -12.07 11.66 1.73
C THR A 40 -11.14 12.29 0.72
N ASN A 41 -10.77 11.55 -0.33
CA ASN A 41 -9.78 11.93 -1.33
C ASN A 41 -8.43 12.34 -0.73
N LYS A 42 -8.08 11.76 0.42
CA LYS A 42 -6.82 12.03 1.13
C LYS A 42 -5.76 11.01 0.71
N PRO A 43 -4.48 11.41 0.61
CA PRO A 43 -3.41 10.48 0.30
C PRO A 43 -3.24 9.48 1.44
N LEU A 44 -3.26 8.19 1.11
CA LEU A 44 -3.00 7.08 2.03
C LEU A 44 -1.51 6.70 1.99
N PHE A 45 -0.95 6.53 0.79
CA PHE A 45 0.48 6.29 0.61
C PHE A 45 0.96 6.64 -0.80
N PHE A 46 2.27 6.82 -0.91
CA PHE A 46 3.01 6.98 -2.16
C PHE A 46 4.24 6.09 -2.14
N GLN A 47 4.48 5.33 -3.20
CA GLN A 47 5.62 4.43 -3.28
C GLN A 47 6.14 4.28 -4.71
N MET A 48 7.46 4.35 -4.87
CA MET A 48 8.14 3.93 -6.10
C MET A 48 8.39 2.43 -6.06
N VAL A 49 8.06 1.74 -7.15
CA VAL A 49 8.30 0.30 -7.32
C VAL A 49 8.95 0.00 -8.65
N TYR A 50 9.62 -1.14 -8.74
CA TYR A 50 10.47 -1.48 -9.88
C TYR A 50 10.00 -2.73 -10.63
N SER A 51 8.75 -3.17 -10.42
CA SER A 51 8.18 -4.28 -11.19
C SER A 51 6.65 -4.23 -11.21
N ARG A 52 6.05 -4.79 -12.27
CA ARG A 52 4.58 -4.90 -12.39
C ARG A 52 3.96 -5.73 -11.27
N THR A 53 4.67 -6.72 -10.76
CA THR A 53 4.22 -7.53 -9.62
C THR A 53 4.10 -6.67 -8.36
N GLN A 54 5.06 -5.79 -8.11
CA GLN A 54 4.99 -4.84 -6.99
C GLN A 54 3.85 -3.83 -7.19
N VAL A 55 3.64 -3.33 -8.41
CA VAL A 55 2.48 -2.47 -8.74
C VAL A 55 1.17 -3.17 -8.37
N ASN A 56 0.96 -4.42 -8.81
CA ASN A 56 -0.25 -5.18 -8.50
C ASN A 56 -0.44 -5.38 -6.99
N SER A 57 0.65 -5.64 -6.26
CA SER A 57 0.61 -5.74 -4.79
C SER A 57 0.18 -4.43 -4.14
N LEU A 58 0.63 -3.28 -4.65
CA LEU A 58 0.24 -1.97 -4.12
C LEU A 58 -1.18 -1.59 -4.49
N ILE A 59 -1.66 -1.92 -5.70
CA ILE A 59 -3.06 -1.73 -6.09
C ILE A 59 -3.97 -2.55 -5.15
N SER A 60 -3.65 -3.83 -4.93
CA SER A 60 -4.42 -4.68 -4.02
C SER A 60 -4.42 -4.13 -2.59
N ARG A 61 -3.28 -3.62 -2.12
CA ARG A 61 -3.19 -2.96 -0.82
C ARG A 61 -4.06 -1.71 -0.77
N CYS A 62 -4.00 -0.85 -1.79
CA CYS A 62 -4.80 0.37 -1.85
C CYS A 62 -6.31 0.07 -1.78
N SER A 63 -6.76 -0.91 -2.57
CA SER A 63 -8.15 -1.37 -2.55
C SER A 63 -8.55 -1.94 -1.18
N SER A 64 -7.67 -2.69 -0.51
CA SER A 64 -7.95 -3.19 0.85
C SER A 64 -8.08 -2.10 1.93
N LEU A 65 -7.54 -0.91 1.65
CA LEU A 65 -7.66 0.27 2.51
C LEU A 65 -8.88 1.13 2.16
N GLY A 66 -9.69 0.73 1.17
CA GLY A 66 -10.82 1.52 0.68
C GLY A 66 -10.40 2.71 -0.18
N GLY A 67 -9.29 2.58 -0.89
CA GLY A 67 -8.76 3.63 -1.76
C GLY A 67 -8.58 3.23 -3.22
N SER A 68 -8.35 4.25 -4.04
CA SER A 68 -8.05 4.16 -5.46
C SER A 68 -6.58 4.42 -5.73
N ALA A 69 -5.96 3.53 -6.52
CA ALA A 69 -4.55 3.63 -6.88
C ALA A 69 -4.36 4.31 -8.25
N PHE A 70 -3.44 5.26 -8.31
CA PHE A 70 -2.94 5.87 -9.54
C PHE A 70 -1.53 5.35 -9.78
N VAL A 71 -1.30 4.83 -11.00
CA VAL A 71 -0.01 4.25 -11.38
C VAL A 71 0.56 5.01 -12.55
N GLU A 72 1.73 5.62 -12.35
CA GLU A 72 2.48 6.29 -13.39
C GLU A 72 3.74 5.51 -13.70
N ARG A 73 3.94 5.17 -14.98
CA ARG A 73 5.19 4.56 -15.43
C ARG A 73 6.21 5.67 -15.67
N VAL A 74 7.37 5.53 -15.04
CA VAL A 74 8.49 6.48 -15.13
C VAL A 74 9.51 6.05 -16.18
N ARG A 75 9.76 4.74 -16.31
CA ARG A 75 10.71 4.14 -17.25
C ARG A 75 10.20 2.82 -17.79
#